data_AF-A0AAW2UVQ0-F1
#
_entry.id   AF-A0AAW2UVQ0-F1
#
_cell.length_a   1.000
_cell.length_b   1.000
_cell.length_c   1.000
_cell.angle_alpha   90.00
_cell.angle_beta   90.00
_cell.angle_gamma   90.00
#
_symmetry.space_group_name_H-M   'P 1'
#
loop_
_entity.id
_entity.type
_entity.pdbx_description
1 polymer ?
#
loop_
_entity_poly.entity_id
_entity_poly.type
_entity_poly.pdbx_seq_one_letter_code
_entity_poly.pdbx_strand_id
1 'polypeptide(L)'
;MVIPGLSNPKCLIDVYLEPLIEELLQLWHVDVRTYDHAMDNEFITRATLMWTVNDLFAYEMTSGWSTAGVMGCPVCMDDTRAFHLQHGRKACYF
;
A
#
# COMPACT_ATOMS: atom_id res chain seq x y z
N MET A 1 -5.00 -14.90 1.31
CA MET A 1 -3.85 -14.74 0.40
C MET A 1 -4.35 -14.85 -1.02
N VAL A 2 -4.58 -13.71 -1.67
CA VAL A 2 -4.96 -13.67 -3.09
C VAL A 2 -3.64 -13.75 -3.87
N ILE A 3 -3.38 -14.89 -4.51
CA ILE A 3 -2.24 -14.98 -5.44
C ILE A 3 -2.69 -14.30 -6.72
N PRO A 4 -2.06 -13.19 -7.11
CA PRO A 4 -2.52 -12.51 -8.29
C PRO A 4 -2.19 -13.30 -9.55
N GLY A 5 -3.17 -13.52 -10.42
CA GLY A 5 -2.97 -14.20 -11.71
C GLY A 5 -2.18 -13.33 -12.72
N LEU A 6 -1.96 -13.85 -13.93
CA LEU A 6 -1.29 -13.13 -15.02
C LEU A 6 -1.93 -11.77 -15.37
N SER A 7 -3.22 -11.62 -15.05
CA SER A 7 -3.98 -10.38 -15.21
C SER A 7 -3.88 -9.46 -13.99
N ASN A 8 -2.95 -9.69 -13.05
CA ASN A 8 -2.79 -8.86 -11.87
C ASN A 8 -2.50 -7.42 -12.29
N PRO A 9 -3.38 -6.48 -11.94
CA PRO A 9 -3.09 -5.07 -12.12
C PRO A 9 -2.10 -4.58 -11.06
N LYS A 10 -0.90 -5.18 -10.98
CA LYS A 10 0.21 -4.68 -10.15
C LYS A 10 0.42 -3.18 -10.41
N CYS A 11 0.22 -2.78 -11.66
CA CYS A 11 0.40 -1.42 -12.15
C CYS A 11 -0.87 -0.55 -12.11
N LEU A 12 -2.05 -1.06 -11.70
CA LEU A 12 -3.29 -0.25 -11.64
C LEU A 12 -3.73 0.04 -10.20
N ILE A 13 -2.85 -0.12 -9.22
CA ILE A 13 -3.20 0.18 -7.82
C ILE A 13 -3.62 1.65 -7.65
N ASP A 14 -3.05 2.55 -8.46
CA ASP A 14 -3.43 3.94 -8.58
C ASP A 14 -4.91 4.12 -8.98
N VAL A 15 -5.41 3.34 -9.94
CA VAL A 15 -6.83 3.35 -10.34
C VAL A 15 -7.74 2.94 -9.17
N TYR A 16 -7.33 1.98 -8.36
CA TYR A 16 -8.11 1.57 -7.19
C TYR A 16 -8.05 2.58 -6.03
N LEU A 17 -6.99 3.39 -5.96
CA LEU A 17 -6.84 4.43 -4.94
C LEU A 17 -7.51 5.75 -5.33
N GLU A 18 -7.85 5.96 -6.60
CA GLU A 18 -8.50 7.18 -7.09
C GLU A 18 -9.77 7.55 -6.28
N PRO A 19 -10.74 6.64 -6.04
CA PRO A 19 -11.93 6.98 -5.24
C PRO A 19 -11.59 7.40 -3.80
N LEU A 20 -10.58 6.74 -3.20
CA LEU A 20 -10.12 7.09 -1.84
C LEU A 20 -9.51 8.50 -1.82
N ILE A 21 -8.72 8.85 -2.84
CA ILE A 21 -8.12 10.17 -2.96
C ILE A 21 -9.21 11.24 -3.14
N GLU A 22 -10.21 10.97 -3.99
CA GLU A 22 -11.35 11.87 -4.18
C GLU A 22 -12.12 12.12 -2.88
N GLU A 23 -12.43 11.07 -2.12
CA GLU A 23 -13.12 11.19 -0.83
C GLU A 23 -12.29 11.96 0.19
N LEU A 24 -10.98 11.71 0.29
CA LEU A 24 -10.09 12.45 1.19
C LEU A 24 -9.99 13.94 0.81
N LEU A 25 -9.91 14.26 -0.48
CA LEU A 25 -9.94 15.63 -0.97
C LEU A 25 -11.28 16.31 -0.66
N GLN A 26 -12.39 15.59 -0.79
CA GLN A 26 -13.70 16.09 -0.43
C GLN A 26 -13.80 16.41 1.07
N LEU A 27 -13.35 15.49 1.93
CA LEU A 27 -13.32 15.70 3.38
C LEU A 27 -12.39 16.86 3.78
N TRP A 28 -11.32 17.12 3.02
CA TRP A 28 -10.39 18.19 3.34
C TRP A 28 -10.82 19.57 2.83
N HIS A 29 -11.46 19.64 1.66
CA HIS A 29 -11.75 20.90 0.97
C HIS A 29 -13.23 21.31 0.94
N VAL A 30 -14.17 20.36 1.02
CA VAL A 30 -15.61 20.62 0.79
C VAL A 30 -16.40 20.70 2.11
N ASP A 31 -15.73 20.60 3.27
CA ASP A 31 -16.31 20.65 4.61
C ASP A 31 -17.58 19.77 4.74
N VAL A 32 -17.39 18.45 4.79
CA VAL A 32 -18.49 17.48 4.89
C VAL A 32 -19.07 17.46 6.31
N ARG A 33 -20.39 17.66 6.43
CA ARG A 33 -21.10 17.54 7.71
C ARG A 33 -21.32 16.08 8.08
N THR A 34 -20.98 15.72 9.31
CA THR A 34 -21.21 14.39 9.87
C THR A 34 -21.91 14.53 11.21
N TYR A 35 -22.92 13.69 11.44
CA TYR A 35 -23.67 13.67 12.69
C TYR A 35 -22.96 12.77 13.70
N ASP A 36 -22.66 13.31 14.88
CA ASP A 36 -22.16 12.57 16.03
C ASP A 36 -23.33 12.15 16.93
N HIS A 37 -23.64 10.85 16.93
CA HIS A 37 -24.70 10.30 17.77
C HIS A 37 -24.37 10.40 19.28
N ALA A 38 -23.10 10.42 19.68
CA ALA A 38 -22.73 10.53 21.08
C ALA A 38 -22.99 11.94 21.63
N MET A 39 -22.83 12.97 20.79
CA MET A 39 -23.02 14.38 21.16
C MET A 39 -24.35 14.98 20.68
N ASP A 40 -25.15 14.22 19.92
CA ASP A 40 -26.42 14.65 19.31
C ASP A 40 -26.27 15.96 18.50
N ASN A 41 -25.20 16.08 17.72
CA ASN A 41 -24.91 17.28 16.93
C ASN A 41 -24.19 16.98 15.62
N GLU A 42 -24.04 18.00 14.76
CA GLU A 42 -23.25 17.92 13.53
C GLU A 42 -21.89 18.59 13.73
N PHE A 43 -20.85 18.02 13.13
CA PHE A 43 -19.53 18.64 13.01
C PHE A 43 -19.00 18.55 11.57
N ILE A 44 -17.99 19.37 11.27
CA ILE A 44 -17.28 19.30 9.99
C ILE A 44 -16.19 18.25 10.11
N THR A 45 -16.30 17.18 9.33
CA THR A 45 -15.30 16.12 9.29
C THR A 45 -14.16 16.53 8.39
N ARG A 46 -12.93 16.42 8.92
CA ARG A 46 -11.69 16.49 8.15
C ARG A 46 -10.90 15.22 8.37
N ALA A 47 -10.45 14.60 7.28
CA ALA A 47 -9.65 13.38 7.32
C ALA A 47 -8.42 13.52 6.43
N THR A 48 -7.34 12.86 6.82
CA THR A 48 -6.11 12.77 6.03
C THR A 48 -5.52 11.36 6.17
N LEU A 49 -4.86 10.88 5.13
CA LEU A 49 -4.18 9.58 5.14
C LEU A 49 -2.75 9.77 5.65
N MET A 50 -2.43 9.20 6.82
CA MET A 50 -1.09 9.33 7.41
C MET A 50 -0.17 8.17 7.01
N TRP A 51 -0.64 6.92 7.08
CA TRP A 51 0.12 5.75 6.61
C TRP A 51 -0.83 4.60 6.23
N THR A 52 -0.36 3.71 5.35
CA THR A 52 -1.04 2.45 4.99
C THR A 52 -0.28 1.27 5.58
N VAL A 53 -1.01 0.24 6.04
CA VAL A 53 -0.41 -1.02 6.50
C VAL A 53 -0.50 -2.02 5.34
N ASN A 54 0.64 -2.37 4.78
CA ASN A 54 0.74 -3.24 3.62
C ASN A 54 1.53 -4.50 3.98
N ASP A 55 1.15 -5.64 3.41
CA ASP A 55 2.06 -6.78 3.35
C ASP A 55 3.19 -6.52 2.33
N LEU A 56 4.21 -7.37 2.26
CA LEU A 56 5.35 -7.16 1.35
C LEU A 56 4.91 -7.06 -0.12
N PHE A 57 3.90 -7.81 -0.55
CA PHE A 57 3.44 -7.77 -1.93
C PHE A 57 2.68 -6.49 -2.25
N ALA A 58 1.80 -6.05 -1.35
CA ALA A 58 1.13 -4.76 -1.48
C ALA A 58 2.13 -3.61 -1.40
N TYR A 59 3.17 -3.73 -0.57
CA TYR A 59 4.26 -2.75 -0.49
C TYR A 59 5.00 -2.60 -1.83
N GLU A 60 5.22 -3.70 -2.56
CA GLU A 60 5.78 -3.66 -3.93
C GLU A 60 4.95 -2.73 -4.82
N MET A 61 3.62 -2.88 -4.77
CA MET A 61 2.70 -2.12 -5.58
C MET A 61 2.59 -0.65 -5.15
N THR A 62 2.56 -0.38 -3.84
CA THR A 62 2.32 0.97 -3.31
C THR A 62 3.58 1.84 -3.22
N SER A 63 4.76 1.24 -3.08
CA SER A 63 6.03 1.97 -2.94
C SER A 63 6.87 2.00 -4.22
N GLY A 64 6.57 1.13 -5.18
CA GLY A 64 7.44 0.88 -6.33
C GLY A 64 8.72 0.10 -5.99
N TRP A 65 8.86 -0.37 -4.75
CA TRP A 65 10.01 -1.18 -4.33
C TRP A 65 9.89 -2.61 -4.85
N SER A 66 10.90 -3.11 -5.57
CA SER A 66 10.92 -4.53 -5.95
C SER A 66 11.13 -5.40 -4.72
N THR A 67 10.11 -6.19 -4.35
CA THR A 67 10.26 -7.25 -3.33
C THR A 67 10.82 -8.56 -3.91
N ALA A 68 11.07 -8.59 -5.22
CA ALA A 68 11.73 -9.69 -5.89
C ALA A 68 13.26 -9.50 -5.89
N GLY A 69 13.98 -10.63 -5.77
CA GLY A 69 15.44 -10.65 -5.86
C GLY A 69 16.13 -10.47 -4.49
N VAL A 70 17.46 -10.49 -4.49
CA VAL A 70 18.26 -10.45 -3.24
C VAL A 70 18.12 -9.15 -2.43
N MET A 71 17.64 -8.07 -3.05
CA MET A 71 17.36 -6.78 -2.39
C MET A 71 15.87 -6.60 -2.04
N GLY A 72 15.12 -7.70 -1.95
CA GLY A 72 13.67 -7.65 -1.72
C GLY A 72 13.26 -7.06 -0.36
N CYS A 73 14.16 -7.03 0.63
CA CYS A 73 13.87 -6.45 1.94
C CYS A 73 14.09 -4.92 1.91
N PRO A 74 13.04 -4.08 2.08
CA PRO A 74 13.20 -2.63 2.07
C PRO A 74 13.90 -2.08 3.32
N VAL A 75 13.97 -2.87 4.40
CA VAL A 75 14.62 -2.47 5.66
C VAL A 75 16.11 -2.82 5.62
N CYS A 76 16.44 -4.04 5.21
CA CYS A 76 17.82 -4.54 5.23
C CYS A 76 18.58 -4.21 3.95
N MET A 77 17.90 -4.02 2.81
CA MET A 77 18.52 -3.72 1.53
C MET A 77 19.67 -4.69 1.19
N ASP A 78 20.90 -4.19 1.03
CA ASP A 78 22.12 -4.95 0.75
C ASP A 78 22.71 -5.67 1.97
N ASP A 79 22.32 -5.30 3.19
CA ASP A 79 22.68 -6.01 4.41
C ASP A 79 21.88 -7.32 4.59
N THR A 80 20.92 -7.61 3.69
CA THR A 80 20.17 -8.86 3.70
C THR A 80 21.08 -10.04 3.38
N ARG A 81 21.01 -11.11 4.17
CA ARG A 81 21.65 -12.40 3.86
C ARG A 81 20.88 -13.14 2.77
N ALA A 82 20.92 -12.61 1.56
CA ALA A 82 20.22 -13.14 0.40
C ALA A 82 21.20 -13.55 -0.71
N PHE A 83 20.83 -14.58 -1.47
CA PHE A 83 21.65 -15.09 -2.58
C PHE A 83 20.76 -15.74 -3.63
N HIS A 84 21.29 -15.88 -4.85
CA HIS A 84 20.62 -16.63 -5.91
C HIS A 84 21.10 -18.09 -5.91
N LEU A 85 20.17 -19.03 -6.00
CA LEU A 85 20.51 -20.44 -6.24
C LEU A 85 21.25 -20.58 -7.57
N GLN A 86 22.37 -21.30 -7.58
CA GLN A 86 23.25 -21.40 -8.76
C GLN A 86 22.51 -21.89 -10.03
N HIS A 87 21.63 -22.88 -9.88
CA HIS A 87 20.96 -23.52 -11.01
C HIS A 87 19.57 -22.93 -11.28
N GLY A 88 18.85 -22.53 -10.23
CA GLY A 88 17.47 -22.02 -10.33
C GLY A 88 17.38 -20.50 -10.46
N ARG A 89 18.45 -19.76 -10.14
CA ARG A 89 18.51 -18.28 -10.06
C ARG A 89 17.42 -17.63 -9.19
N LYS A 90 16.72 -18.43 -8.37
CA LYS A 90 15.73 -17.93 -7.42
C LYS A 90 16.44 -17.28 -6.24
N ALA A 91 15.90 -16.16 -5.77
CA ALA A 91 16.36 -15.52 -4.55
C ALA A 91 15.98 -16.38 -3.33
N CYS A 92 16.94 -16.61 -2.45
CA CYS A 92 16.77 -17.26 -1.17
C CYS A 92 17.27 -16.30 -0.07
N TYR A 93 16.61 -16.33 1.09
CA TYR A 93 16.87 -15.45 2.22
C TYR A 93 17.13 -16.32 3.47
N PHE A 94 18.01 -15.85 4.35
CA PHE A 94 18.35 -16.48 5.63
C PHE A 94 18.10 -15.54 6.80
#